data_AF-A0A1H6BII7-F1
#
_entry.id   AF-A0A1H6BII7-F1
#
_cell.length_a   1.000
_cell.length_b   1.000
_cell.length_c   1.000
_cell.angle_alpha   90.00
_cell.angle_beta   90.00
_cell.angle_gamma   90.00
#
_symmetry.space_group_name_H-M   'P 1'
#
loop_
_entity.id
_entity.type
_entity.pdbx_description
1 polymer ?
#
loop_
_entity_poly.entity_id
_entity_poly.type
_entity_poly.pdbx_seq_one_letter_code
_entity_poly.pdbx_strand_id
1 'polypeptide(L)'
;MTPALTRRSARRAIVGTLTGLVLALSGLVAAGPAAADVPGVDEIVKSPNMQHLANIPKQGTFASEAALNSDLAFQGDYAFAGNYNGFTVYNIAKPGEPSVVTQVNCVGSQNDISVSGNLLFLSTDSSRSDDSCQSTSKPVTDPTAWE
;
A
#
# COMPACT_ATOMS: atom_id res chain seq x y z
N MET A 1 -47.13 -35.70 -48.55
CA MET A 1 -48.15 -34.70 -48.20
C MET A 1 -48.94 -35.21 -47.01
N THR A 2 -48.50 -34.84 -45.81
CA THR A 2 -49.14 -35.13 -44.52
C THR A 2 -50.09 -33.99 -44.17
N PRO A 3 -51.31 -34.24 -43.66
CA PRO A 3 -52.19 -33.17 -43.20
C PRO A 3 -51.92 -32.86 -41.72
N ALA A 4 -51.68 -31.61 -41.38
CA ALA A 4 -51.65 -31.13 -39.99
C ALA A 4 -52.98 -30.43 -39.69
N LEU A 5 -53.82 -31.10 -38.88
CA LEU A 5 -55.05 -30.55 -38.33
C LEU A 5 -54.73 -29.72 -37.07
N THR A 6 -55.27 -28.51 -37.06
CA THR A 6 -55.29 -27.57 -35.95
C THR A 6 -56.20 -28.06 -34.82
N ARG A 7 -55.90 -27.68 -33.56
CA ARG A 7 -56.87 -26.99 -32.67
C ARG A 7 -56.32 -26.73 -31.25
N ARG A 8 -56.31 -25.42 -30.93
CA ARG A 8 -56.91 -24.73 -29.78
C ARG A 8 -56.70 -25.27 -28.36
N SER A 9 -55.96 -24.45 -27.61
CA SER A 9 -56.06 -24.07 -26.21
C SER A 9 -57.21 -24.65 -25.36
N ALA A 10 -56.86 -25.14 -24.17
CA ALA A 10 -57.76 -25.14 -23.02
C ALA A 10 -57.00 -24.71 -21.75
N ARG A 11 -57.44 -23.58 -21.19
CA ARG A 11 -57.12 -23.12 -19.84
C ARG A 11 -57.71 -24.10 -18.82
N ARG A 12 -57.01 -24.36 -17.70
CA ARG A 12 -57.60 -24.28 -16.34
C ARG A 12 -56.55 -24.46 -15.26
N ALA A 13 -56.69 -23.61 -14.26
CA ALA A 13 -55.81 -23.39 -13.13
C ALA A 13 -55.89 -24.52 -12.10
N ILE A 14 -54.77 -24.76 -11.40
CA ILE A 14 -54.78 -25.23 -10.01
C ILE A 14 -53.95 -24.23 -9.22
N VAL A 15 -54.66 -23.50 -8.36
CA VAL A 15 -54.13 -22.57 -7.36
C VAL A 15 -54.02 -23.32 -6.03
N GLY A 16 -52.94 -23.05 -5.29
CA GLY A 16 -52.74 -23.46 -3.89
C GLY A 16 -52.28 -24.91 -3.79
N THR A 17 -51.23 -25.27 -3.07
CA THR A 17 -50.60 -24.69 -1.87
C THR A 17 -49.24 -25.36 -1.75
N LEU A 18 -48.19 -24.62 -1.38
CA LEU A 18 -47.08 -25.06 -0.50
C LEU A 18 -46.00 -23.96 -0.46
N THR A 19 -46.43 -22.76 -0.06
CA THR A 19 -45.63 -21.65 0.45
C THR A 19 -45.03 -21.99 1.83
N GLY A 20 -44.37 -23.14 1.96
CA GLY A 20 -43.89 -23.65 3.26
C GLY A 20 -42.47 -24.21 3.28
N LEU A 21 -41.81 -24.38 2.12
CA LEU A 21 -40.51 -25.05 2.04
C LEU A 21 -39.46 -24.24 1.28
N VAL A 22 -39.46 -22.91 1.42
CA VAL A 22 -38.38 -22.05 0.89
C VAL A 22 -37.68 -21.25 1.99
N LEU A 23 -38.23 -21.21 3.21
CA LEU A 23 -37.67 -20.45 4.35
C LEU A 23 -36.72 -21.23 5.25
N ALA A 24 -36.41 -22.50 4.94
CA ALA A 24 -35.50 -23.32 5.76
C ALA A 24 -34.13 -23.59 5.10
N LEU A 25 -33.85 -23.04 3.91
CA LEU A 25 -32.58 -23.21 3.20
C LEU A 25 -31.76 -21.93 3.03
N SER A 26 -32.15 -20.83 3.69
CA SER A 26 -31.45 -19.54 3.62
C SER A 26 -30.37 -19.37 4.70
N GLY A 27 -30.25 -20.33 5.64
CA GLY A 27 -29.57 -20.13 6.92
C GLY A 27 -28.18 -20.73 7.10
N LEU A 28 -27.58 -21.38 6.09
CA LEU A 28 -26.23 -21.95 6.21
C LEU A 28 -25.36 -21.62 4.98
N VAL A 29 -25.13 -20.33 4.77
CA VAL A 29 -23.81 -19.91 4.29
C VAL A 29 -23.25 -19.01 5.38
N ALA A 30 -22.72 -19.62 6.44
CA ALA A 30 -21.70 -18.93 7.21
C ALA A 30 -20.53 -18.75 6.24
N ALA A 31 -20.47 -17.58 5.59
CA ALA A 31 -19.22 -17.12 5.04
C ALA A 31 -18.28 -17.04 6.25
N GLY A 32 -17.44 -18.06 6.40
CA GLY A 32 -16.26 -17.94 7.26
C GLY A 32 -15.51 -16.68 6.85
N PRO A 33 -14.74 -16.06 7.76
CA PRO A 33 -13.89 -14.95 7.34
C PRO A 33 -13.14 -15.42 6.10
N ALA A 34 -13.23 -14.66 5.00
CA ALA A 34 -12.37 -14.87 3.86
C ALA A 34 -10.96 -14.63 4.41
N ALA A 35 -10.30 -15.71 4.84
CA ALA A 35 -8.89 -15.70 5.08
C ALA A 35 -8.31 -15.38 3.71
N ALA A 36 -7.92 -14.12 3.52
CA ALA A 36 -7.11 -13.79 2.37
C ALA A 36 -5.90 -14.72 2.45
N ASP A 37 -5.74 -15.58 1.44
CA ASP A 37 -4.60 -16.49 1.36
C ASP A 37 -3.33 -15.65 1.50
N VAL A 38 -2.56 -15.89 2.56
CA VAL A 38 -1.26 -15.25 2.72
C VAL A 38 -0.37 -15.79 1.61
N PRO A 39 0.21 -14.92 0.75
CA PRO A 39 1.10 -15.37 -0.31
C PRO A 39 2.27 -16.17 0.25
N GLY A 40 2.71 -17.19 -0.49
CA GLY A 40 3.94 -17.90 -0.18
C GLY A 40 5.17 -16.99 -0.19
N VAL A 41 6.28 -17.49 0.35
CA VAL A 41 7.57 -16.79 0.22
C VAL A 41 7.88 -16.60 -1.27
N ASP A 42 8.23 -15.37 -1.64
CA ASP A 42 8.50 -14.92 -3.02
C ASP A 42 7.29 -14.97 -3.99
N GLU A 43 6.09 -15.23 -3.50
CA GLU A 43 4.88 -15.13 -4.31
C GLU A 43 4.46 -13.66 -4.48
N ILE A 44 4.40 -13.21 -5.74
CA ILE A 44 3.96 -11.85 -6.06
C ILE A 44 2.45 -11.87 -6.34
N VAL A 45 1.67 -11.43 -5.36
CA VAL A 45 0.23 -11.17 -5.51
C VAL A 45 0.01 -9.68 -5.73
N LYS A 46 -0.74 -9.33 -6.78
CA LYS A 46 -1.06 -7.94 -7.13
C LYS A 46 -2.39 -7.86 -7.87
N SER A 47 -3.02 -6.69 -7.84
CA SER A 47 -4.19 -6.44 -8.71
C SER A 47 -3.77 -6.38 -10.19
N PRO A 48 -4.67 -6.66 -11.14
CA PRO A 48 -4.34 -6.59 -12.57
C PRO A 48 -3.81 -5.23 -13.05
N ASN A 49 -4.16 -4.15 -12.34
CA ASN A 49 -3.75 -2.78 -12.69
C ASN A 49 -2.41 -2.33 -12.07
N MET A 50 -1.76 -3.19 -11.28
CA MET A 50 -0.45 -2.89 -10.69
C MET A 50 0.65 -3.57 -11.49
N GLN A 51 1.73 -2.86 -11.83
CA GLN A 51 2.90 -3.42 -12.49
C GLN A 51 4.17 -2.97 -11.78
N HIS A 52 5.05 -3.94 -11.49
CA HIS A 52 6.38 -3.64 -10.97
C HIS A 52 7.26 -3.26 -12.16
N LEU A 53 7.72 -2.01 -12.19
CA LEU A 53 8.50 -1.45 -13.30
C LEU A 53 10.00 -1.48 -13.03
N ALA A 54 10.41 -1.22 -11.79
CA ALA A 54 11.82 -1.14 -11.41
C ALA A 54 11.98 -1.38 -9.90
N ASN A 55 13.15 -1.91 -9.53
CA ASN A 55 13.63 -2.03 -8.16
C ASN A 55 15.03 -1.40 -8.08
N ILE A 56 15.21 -0.44 -7.16
CA ILE A 56 16.53 0.07 -6.80
C ILE A 56 16.79 -0.36 -5.36
N PRO A 57 17.68 -1.33 -5.11
CA PRO A 57 18.05 -1.71 -3.76
C PRO A 57 18.61 -0.53 -2.97
N LYS A 58 18.46 -0.55 -1.64
CA LYS A 58 19.13 0.45 -0.80
C LYS A 58 20.65 0.33 -0.99
N GLN A 59 21.31 1.47 -1.06
CA GLN A 59 22.75 1.56 -1.34
C GLN A 59 23.43 2.54 -0.39
N GLY A 60 24.76 2.53 -0.38
CA GLY A 60 25.56 3.47 0.43
C GLY A 60 25.28 3.35 1.92
N THR A 61 25.13 4.48 2.60
CA THR A 61 24.85 4.57 4.05
C THR A 61 23.50 3.98 4.44
N PHE A 62 22.62 3.69 3.47
CA PHE A 62 21.29 3.12 3.70
C PHE A 62 21.21 1.63 3.34
N ALA A 63 22.31 1.00 2.93
CA ALA A 63 22.33 -0.40 2.51
C ALA A 63 22.01 -1.40 3.63
N SER A 64 22.12 -1.00 4.90
CA SER A 64 21.81 -1.86 6.04
C SER A 64 20.32 -2.20 6.10
N GLU A 65 19.99 -3.42 6.53
CA GLU A 65 18.60 -3.82 6.81
C GLU A 65 17.96 -2.94 7.90
N ALA A 66 18.76 -2.48 8.87
CA ALA A 66 18.29 -1.58 9.93
C ALA A 66 18.03 -0.14 9.45
N ALA A 67 18.50 0.23 8.26
CA ALA A 67 18.17 1.52 7.63
C ALA A 67 16.79 1.41 6.98
N LEU A 68 15.74 1.41 7.80
CA LEU A 68 14.37 1.22 7.35
C LEU A 68 13.92 2.40 6.49
N ASN A 69 13.22 2.11 5.38
CA ASN A 69 12.56 3.15 4.59
C ASN A 69 11.27 3.58 5.29
N SER A 70 10.87 4.82 5.04
CA SER A 70 9.66 5.42 5.59
C SER A 70 8.87 6.12 4.47
N ASP A 71 8.22 7.25 4.76
CA ASP A 71 7.31 7.91 3.82
C ASP A 71 7.95 8.38 2.50
N LEU A 72 7.08 8.60 1.52
CA LEU A 72 7.43 9.11 0.20
C LEU A 72 6.69 10.43 -0.08
N ALA A 73 7.43 11.42 -0.55
CA ALA A 73 6.86 12.64 -1.14
C ALA A 73 7.28 12.78 -2.60
N PHE A 74 6.51 13.55 -3.38
CA PHE A 74 6.74 13.71 -4.82
C PHE A 74 6.69 15.19 -5.22
N GLN A 75 7.57 15.59 -6.14
CA GLN A 75 7.54 16.90 -6.77
C GLN A 75 8.09 16.83 -8.20
N GLY A 76 7.22 17.05 -9.19
CA GLY A 76 7.59 16.93 -10.60
C GLY A 76 8.15 15.53 -10.92
N ASP A 77 9.35 15.49 -11.45
CA ASP A 77 10.06 14.25 -11.82
C ASP A 77 10.89 13.64 -10.68
N TYR A 78 10.63 14.05 -9.43
CA TYR A 78 11.37 13.57 -8.27
C TYR A 78 10.48 12.88 -7.24
N ALA A 79 11.00 11.79 -6.68
CA ALA A 79 10.50 11.17 -5.46
C ALA A 79 11.52 11.35 -4.34
N PHE A 80 11.05 11.69 -3.15
CA PHE A 80 11.85 11.85 -1.95
C PHE A 80 11.43 10.75 -0.99
N ALA A 81 12.33 9.80 -0.72
CA ALA A 81 12.07 8.66 0.15
C ALA A 81 12.78 8.85 1.48
N GLY A 82 11.99 8.90 2.55
CA GLY A 82 12.49 8.87 3.91
C GLY A 82 13.17 7.55 4.25
N ASN A 83 14.11 7.62 5.17
CA ASN A 83 14.84 6.48 5.70
C ASN A 83 15.31 6.79 7.12
N TYR A 84 15.41 5.83 8.01
CA TYR A 84 15.84 6.07 9.40
C TYR A 84 17.24 6.73 9.52
N ASN A 85 18.06 6.64 8.47
CA ASN A 85 19.35 7.31 8.36
C ASN A 85 19.31 8.66 7.62
N GLY A 86 18.19 9.06 7.03
CA GLY A 86 17.98 10.35 6.34
C GLY A 86 16.94 10.26 5.23
N PHE A 87 17.31 10.64 4.01
CA PHE A 87 16.42 10.46 2.85
C PHE A 87 17.19 10.32 1.53
N THR A 88 16.54 9.69 0.55
CA THR A 88 17.05 9.55 -0.82
C THR A 88 16.19 10.35 -1.77
N VAL A 89 16.84 11.07 -2.69
CA VAL A 89 16.16 11.73 -3.81
C VAL A 89 16.33 10.86 -5.05
N TYR A 90 15.22 10.48 -5.65
CA TYR A 90 15.17 9.72 -6.89
C TYR A 90 14.68 10.61 -8.03
N ASN A 91 15.32 10.51 -9.18
CA ASN A 91 14.75 10.96 -10.45
C ASN A 91 13.84 9.84 -10.97
N ILE A 92 12.57 10.17 -11.19
CA ILE A 92 11.51 9.29 -11.65
C ILE A 92 10.91 9.74 -13.00
N ALA A 93 11.58 10.63 -13.74
CA ALA A 93 11.14 11.10 -15.07
C ALA A 93 10.86 9.94 -16.05
N LYS A 94 11.60 8.84 -15.88
CA LYS A 94 11.40 7.57 -16.61
C LYS A 94 10.94 6.49 -15.63
N PRO A 95 9.65 6.11 -15.61
CA PRO A 95 9.11 5.18 -14.61
C PRO A 95 9.77 3.79 -14.57
N GLY A 96 10.29 3.31 -15.72
CA GLY A 96 11.03 2.04 -15.81
C GLY A 96 12.54 2.15 -15.60
N GLU A 97 13.07 3.36 -15.48
CA GLU A 97 14.51 3.64 -15.29
C GLU A 97 14.72 4.72 -14.21
N PRO A 98 14.16 4.59 -13.00
CA PRO A 98 14.45 5.54 -11.92
C PRO A 98 15.94 5.50 -11.57
N SER A 99 16.46 6.62 -11.04
CA SER A 99 17.86 6.70 -10.62
C SER A 99 18.02 7.52 -9.35
N VAL A 100 19.03 7.17 -8.54
CA VAL A 100 19.38 7.94 -7.34
C VAL A 100 20.09 9.22 -7.75
N VAL A 101 19.56 10.36 -7.32
CA VAL A 101 20.17 11.68 -7.50
C VAL A 101 21.12 11.96 -6.35
N THR A 102 20.66 11.76 -5.11
CA THR A 102 21.47 11.95 -3.91
C THR A 102 20.89 11.19 -2.71
N GLN A 103 21.75 10.93 -1.73
CA GLN A 103 21.39 10.46 -0.40
C GLN A 103 21.87 11.48 0.62
N VAL A 104 20.96 11.93 1.48
CA VAL A 104 21.27 12.89 2.55
C VAL A 104 21.21 12.14 3.87
N ASN A 105 22.36 11.99 4.53
CA ASN A 105 22.45 11.34 5.84
C ASN A 105 22.09 12.33 6.95
N CYS A 106 20.92 12.16 7.56
CA CYS A 106 20.39 13.01 8.61
C CYS A 106 19.53 12.13 9.53
N VAL A 107 20.13 11.62 10.61
CA VAL A 107 19.48 10.62 11.46
C VAL A 107 18.48 11.29 12.40
N GLY A 108 17.21 10.86 12.35
CA GLY A 108 16.15 11.36 13.22
C GLY A 108 15.19 10.27 13.74
N SER A 109 15.33 9.01 13.31
CA SER A 109 14.29 7.97 13.43
C SER A 109 13.03 8.31 12.63
N GLN A 110 12.45 7.30 11.98
CA GLN A 110 11.35 7.40 11.01
C GLN A 110 11.66 8.28 9.79
N ASN A 111 11.96 9.58 9.96
CA ASN A 111 12.46 10.45 8.89
C ASN A 111 11.46 10.62 7.73
N ASP A 112 10.20 10.84 8.06
CA ASP A 112 9.14 11.05 7.09
C ASP A 112 9.32 12.36 6.33
N ILE A 113 8.95 12.36 5.04
CA ILE A 113 9.17 13.46 4.13
C ILE A 113 7.86 14.14 3.77
N SER A 114 7.86 15.48 3.83
CA SER A 114 6.81 16.32 3.29
C SER A 114 7.39 17.39 2.38
N VAL A 115 6.64 17.79 1.35
CA VAL A 115 7.04 18.83 0.41
C VAL A 115 5.97 19.92 0.34
N SER A 116 6.38 21.17 0.43
CA SER A 116 5.49 22.33 0.24
C SER A 116 6.22 23.42 -0.54
N GLY A 117 5.68 23.78 -1.71
CA GLY A 117 6.35 24.69 -2.64
C GLY A 117 7.71 24.15 -3.05
N ASN A 118 8.78 24.87 -2.71
CA ASN A 118 10.17 24.48 -2.99
C ASN A 118 10.92 24.03 -1.73
N LEU A 119 10.20 23.67 -0.68
CA LEU A 119 10.76 23.23 0.60
C LEU A 119 10.47 21.75 0.81
N LEU A 120 11.48 21.03 1.27
CA LEU A 120 11.39 19.66 1.76
C LEU A 120 11.56 19.69 3.28
N PHE A 121 10.66 19.03 3.98
CA PHE A 121 10.67 18.89 5.43
C PHE A 121 10.95 17.42 5.75
N LEU A 122 11.92 17.21 6.63
CA LEU A 122 12.26 15.92 7.21
C LEU A 122 11.79 15.94 8.66
N SER A 123 10.88 15.04 9.02
CA SER A 123 10.40 14.90 10.40
C SER A 123 11.36 13.99 11.17
N THR A 124 11.55 14.24 12.46
CA THR A 124 12.32 13.35 13.36
C THR A 124 11.35 12.77 14.39
N ASP A 125 11.50 11.49 14.74
CA ASP A 125 10.71 10.79 15.76
C ASP A 125 11.65 10.27 16.86
N SER A 126 12.58 11.14 17.28
CA SER A 126 13.49 10.88 18.38
C SER A 126 14.07 12.18 18.91
N SER A 127 14.30 12.23 20.23
CA SER A 127 14.97 13.35 20.88
C SER A 127 16.44 13.50 20.42
N ARG A 128 16.80 14.69 19.95
CA ARG A 128 18.09 15.04 19.35
C ARG A 128 18.89 16.05 20.18
N SER A 129 20.19 16.14 19.89
CA SER A 129 21.10 17.09 20.55
C SER A 129 21.04 18.53 20.02
N ASP A 130 20.69 18.72 18.74
CA ASP A 130 20.76 19.97 17.98
C ASP A 130 20.04 19.84 16.61
N ASP A 131 20.02 20.91 15.79
CA ASP A 131 19.29 21.01 14.49
C ASP A 131 20.11 20.48 13.31
N SER A 132 21.31 19.99 13.59
CA SER A 132 22.19 19.51 12.54
C SER A 132 21.93 18.04 12.23
N CYS A 133 22.30 17.63 11.03
CA CYS A 133 22.39 16.22 10.65
C CYS A 133 23.55 15.46 11.32
N GLN A 134 24.34 16.13 12.16
CA GLN A 134 25.35 15.52 13.03
C GLN A 134 24.85 15.34 14.46
N SER A 135 23.58 15.68 14.72
CA SER A 135 22.98 15.47 16.03
C SER A 135 23.11 14.01 16.47
N THR A 136 22.98 13.80 17.77
CA THR A 136 22.97 12.47 18.39
C THR A 136 21.69 12.28 19.18
N SER A 137 21.30 11.02 19.39
CA SER A 137 20.12 10.71 20.20
C SER A 137 20.39 11.10 21.66
N LYS A 138 19.41 11.77 22.26
CA LYS A 138 19.39 12.08 23.69
C LYS A 138 18.23 11.33 24.37
N PRO A 139 18.34 11.06 25.69
CA PRO A 139 17.20 10.59 26.46
C PRO A 139 16.07 11.62 26.42
N VAL A 140 14.83 11.15 26.32
CA VAL A 140 13.61 12.00 26.41
C VAL A 140 13.51 12.76 27.74
N THR A 141 14.29 12.36 28.75
CA THR A 141 14.36 13.04 30.06
C THR A 141 15.37 14.19 30.09
N ASP A 142 16.18 14.40 29.05
CA ASP A 142 17.10 15.53 28.97
C ASP A 142 16.32 16.79 28.54
N PRO A 143 16.21 17.82 29.38
CA PRO A 143 15.46 19.04 29.07
C PRO A 143 16.11 19.91 27.98
N THR A 144 17.33 19.58 27.56
CA THR A 144 18.04 20.25 26.45
C THR A 144 17.87 19.53 25.12
N ALA A 145 17.16 18.40 25.10
CA ALA A 145 16.85 17.69 23.88
C ALA A 145 15.61 18.28 23.20
N TRP A 146 15.51 18.08 21.89
CA TRP A 146 14.36 18.51 21.11
C TRP A 146 14.16 17.62 19.89
N GLU A 147 13.00 17.76 19.27
CA GLU A 147 12.51 17.06 18.09
C GLU A 147 11.80 18.07 17.17
#